data_AF-A0A8C5N971-F1
#
_entry.id   AF-A0A8C5N971-F1
#
_cell.length_a   1.000
_cell.length_b   1.000
_cell.length_c   1.000
_cell.angle_alpha   90.00
_cell.angle_beta   90.00
_cell.angle_gamma   90.00
#
_symmetry.space_group_name_H-M   'P 1'
#
loop_
_entity.id
_entity.type
_entity.pdbx_description
1 polymer ?
#
loop_
_entity_poly.entity_id
_entity_poly.type
_entity_poly.pdbx_seq_one_letter_code
_entity_poly.pdbx_strand_id
1 'polypeptide(L)'
;MAACLSWTLMRRHGCWLLPGPLTSVSCREAGRLASGTLTEDKHRTLQDLPKVHFLEFLYRVTCQGFYNRTHELQVLFMNSYSPELLEEVLRKEEKFPCRTDMAIWKEFRDMKGFGYGPFTEDGEKWYNLRVMLNKRMLHPKDSVQYGSVINNVVTDFIKKIHNRDQSSTAGYLVPDIANEFYLFSLEGIAAILFETRLGCLEEEIPAGTQEFINSIARMFSYSMAAHITPKWARRFLKCLTFFKI
;
A
#
# COMPACT_ATOMS: atom_id res chain seq x y z
N MET A 1 -48.10 -0.68 5.85
CA MET A 1 -47.99 0.76 6.16
C MET A 1 -46.99 0.92 7.28
N ALA A 2 -45.98 1.79 7.09
CA ALA A 2 -44.94 2.22 8.03
C ALA A 2 -44.02 1.09 8.57
N ALA A 3 -42.70 1.20 8.59
CA ALA A 3 -41.79 2.33 8.78
C ALA A 3 -40.52 2.08 7.94
N CYS A 4 -39.94 2.96 7.10
CA CYS A 4 -39.67 4.40 7.20
C CYS A 4 -39.60 4.91 8.64
N LEU A 5 -38.41 4.84 9.24
CA LEU A 5 -37.81 5.80 10.17
C LEU A 5 -36.58 5.15 10.84
N SER A 6 -35.40 5.29 10.22
CA SER A 6 -34.10 5.23 10.94
C SER A 6 -32.88 5.65 10.09
N TRP A 7 -33.05 5.93 8.80
CA TRP A 7 -31.94 6.28 7.90
C TRP A 7 -31.39 7.72 8.01
N THR A 8 -31.78 8.50 9.02
CA THR A 8 -31.42 9.94 9.11
C THR A 8 -30.58 10.34 10.32
N LEU A 9 -29.93 9.41 11.02
CA LEU A 9 -29.03 9.78 12.12
C LEU A 9 -27.77 8.91 12.15
N MET A 10 -26.91 9.08 11.14
CA MET A 10 -25.45 8.95 11.30
C MET A 10 -24.73 9.40 10.02
N ARG A 11 -24.74 10.72 9.81
CA ARG A 11 -23.80 11.39 8.91
C ARG A 11 -23.16 12.53 9.69
N ARG A 12 -22.13 12.18 10.47
CA ARG A 12 -21.08 13.09 10.95
C ARG A 12 -20.09 12.25 11.75
N HIS A 13 -19.00 11.91 11.09
CA HIS A 13 -17.65 11.57 11.58
C HIS A 13 -17.04 10.63 10.54
N GLY A 14 -16.13 11.18 9.74
CA GLY A 14 -15.20 10.39 8.95
C GLY A 14 -14.30 9.65 9.94
N CYS A 15 -14.70 8.43 10.26
CA CYS A 15 -13.99 7.57 11.19
C CYS A 15 -13.45 6.41 10.35
N TRP A 16 -12.15 6.44 10.05
CA TRP A 16 -11.43 5.27 9.58
C TRP A 16 -11.22 4.36 10.78
N LEU A 17 -12.21 3.53 11.10
CA LEU A 17 -12.07 2.54 12.17
C LEU A 17 -12.11 1.12 11.62
N LEU A 18 -11.13 0.35 12.04
CA LEU A 18 -11.37 -0.98 12.57
C LEU A 18 -10.98 -0.97 14.05
N PRO A 19 -11.90 -1.27 15.00
CA PRO A 19 -11.54 -1.44 16.40
C PRO A 19 -10.88 -2.81 16.59
N GLY A 20 -9.60 -2.83 16.96
CA GLY A 20 -8.94 -4.01 17.51
C GLY A 20 -9.01 -3.99 19.05
N PRO A 21 -9.22 -5.14 19.72
CA PRO A 21 -9.25 -5.17 21.18
C PRO A 21 -7.86 -4.87 21.76
N LEU A 22 -7.84 -4.01 22.78
CA LEU A 22 -6.69 -3.75 23.64
C LEU A 22 -6.23 -5.04 24.31
N THR A 23 -5.08 -5.56 23.92
CA THR A 23 -4.32 -6.52 24.73
C THR A 23 -3.00 -5.89 25.13
N SER A 24 -2.84 -5.68 26.43
CA SER A 24 -1.60 -5.22 27.05
C SER A 24 -0.47 -6.21 26.78
N VAL A 25 0.63 -5.74 26.21
CA VAL A 25 1.85 -6.52 26.09
C VAL A 25 2.60 -6.39 27.43
N SER A 26 2.47 -7.43 28.25
CA SER A 26 3.33 -7.63 29.42
C SER A 26 4.56 -8.41 28.98
N CYS A 27 5.73 -7.77 29.04
CA CYS A 27 7.01 -8.43 28.87
C CYS A 27 7.24 -9.39 30.05
N ARG A 28 7.23 -10.69 29.78
CA ARG A 28 7.82 -11.69 30.68
C ARG A 28 8.90 -12.48 29.95
N GLU A 29 10.12 -12.34 30.47
CA GLU A 29 11.24 -13.22 30.24
C GLU A 29 10.84 -14.69 30.41
N ALA A 30 11.21 -15.50 29.42
CA ALA A 30 11.35 -16.94 29.59
C ALA A 30 12.72 -17.33 29.00
N GLY A 31 13.70 -17.41 29.89
CA GLY A 31 14.99 -18.03 29.59
C GLY A 31 14.91 -19.57 29.68
N ARG A 32 15.74 -20.21 28.85
CA ARG A 32 16.19 -21.62 28.88
C ARG A 32 15.12 -22.64 28.43
N LEU A 33 15.41 -23.69 27.64
CA LEU A 33 16.65 -24.35 27.24
C LEU A 33 16.31 -25.20 25.98
N ALA A 34 17.13 -25.15 24.93
CA ALA A 34 17.21 -26.23 23.95
C ALA A 34 18.60 -26.21 23.31
N SER A 35 19.50 -26.98 23.91
CA SER A 35 20.75 -27.41 23.28
C SER A 35 20.41 -28.53 22.31
N GLY A 36 20.82 -28.41 21.04
CA GLY A 36 20.60 -29.47 20.05
C GLY A 36 20.92 -29.04 18.63
N THR A 37 22.11 -29.43 18.18
CA THR A 37 22.56 -29.58 16.77
C THR A 37 22.68 -28.30 15.94
N LEU A 38 23.95 -27.88 15.76
CA LEU A 38 24.44 -27.29 14.52
C LEU A 38 23.99 -28.18 13.36
N THR A 39 22.88 -27.81 12.74
CA THR A 39 22.56 -28.29 11.39
C THR A 39 23.30 -27.34 10.46
N GLU A 40 24.20 -27.89 9.65
CA GLU A 40 24.75 -27.18 8.50
C GLU A 40 23.60 -26.51 7.76
N ASP A 41 23.65 -25.19 7.68
CA ASP A 41 22.64 -24.40 6.99
C ASP A 41 22.74 -24.71 5.50
N LYS A 42 21.98 -25.71 5.07
CA LYS A 42 21.94 -26.15 3.68
C LYS A 42 21.31 -25.01 2.90
N HIS A 43 22.16 -24.19 2.28
CA HIS A 43 21.75 -23.04 1.47
C HIS A 43 20.60 -23.44 0.54
N ARG A 44 19.42 -22.85 0.78
CA ARG A 44 18.22 -23.09 -0.04
C ARG A 44 18.50 -22.55 -1.43
N THR A 45 18.45 -23.42 -2.43
CA THR A 45 18.68 -23.03 -3.83
C THR A 45 17.36 -22.55 -4.44
N LEU A 46 17.40 -21.79 -5.54
CA LEU A 46 16.20 -21.28 -6.23
C LEU A 46 15.15 -22.36 -6.57
N GLN A 47 15.57 -23.62 -6.71
CA GLN A 47 14.68 -24.77 -6.96
C GLN A 47 13.90 -25.23 -5.71
N ASP A 48 14.38 -24.88 -4.52
CA ASP A 48 13.81 -25.24 -3.22
C ASP A 48 12.76 -24.24 -2.71
N LEU A 49 12.49 -23.18 -3.48
CA LEU A 49 11.48 -22.18 -3.14
C LEU A 49 10.09 -22.82 -3.12
N PRO A 50 9.28 -22.56 -2.08
CA PRO A 50 7.91 -23.05 -2.03
C PRO A 50 7.11 -22.44 -3.19
N LYS A 51 6.77 -23.27 -4.17
CA LYS A 51 5.87 -22.89 -5.26
C LYS A 51 4.46 -22.84 -4.72
N VAL A 52 4.02 -21.66 -4.29
CA VAL A 52 2.63 -21.51 -3.88
C VAL A 52 1.75 -21.53 -5.12
N HIS A 53 0.97 -22.60 -5.25
CA HIS A 53 0.04 -22.74 -6.35
C HIS A 53 -1.12 -21.75 -6.19
N PHE A 54 -1.67 -21.26 -7.30
CA PHE A 54 -2.78 -20.31 -7.30
C PHE A 54 -3.98 -20.79 -6.47
N LEU A 55 -4.28 -22.10 -6.50
CA LEU A 55 -5.37 -22.69 -5.71
C LEU A 55 -5.08 -22.67 -4.20
N GLU A 56 -3.84 -22.90 -3.81
CA GLU A 56 -3.43 -22.81 -2.41
C GLU A 56 -3.51 -21.36 -1.92
N PHE A 57 -3.04 -20.41 -2.74
CA PHE A 57 -3.20 -18.99 -2.45
C PHE A 57 -4.68 -18.61 -2.30
N LEU A 58 -5.54 -19.05 -3.23
CA LEU A 58 -6.97 -18.78 -3.18
C LEU A 58 -7.59 -19.34 -1.89
N TYR A 59 -7.28 -20.59 -1.55
CA TYR A 59 -7.74 -21.23 -0.31
C TYR A 59 -7.32 -20.46 0.94
N ARG A 60 -6.05 -20.02 1.03
CA ARG A 60 -5.56 -19.21 2.15
C ARG A 60 -6.33 -17.87 2.25
N VAL A 61 -6.52 -17.19 1.12
CA VAL A 61 -7.19 -15.89 1.08
C VAL A 61 -8.69 -16.00 1.39
N THR A 62 -9.42 -16.95 0.78
CA THR A 62 -10.88 -17.04 0.90
C THR A 62 -11.36 -17.90 2.05
N CYS A 63 -10.67 -19.00 2.37
CA CYS A 63 -11.14 -19.99 3.35
C CYS A 63 -10.42 -19.89 4.70
N GLN A 64 -9.12 -19.58 4.73
CA GLN A 64 -8.36 -19.41 5.99
C GLN A 64 -8.43 -17.98 6.57
N GLY A 65 -9.18 -17.08 5.94
CA GLY A 65 -9.41 -15.73 6.46
C GLY A 65 -8.22 -14.79 6.34
N PHE A 66 -7.30 -15.03 5.39
CA PHE A 66 -6.20 -14.11 5.11
C PHE A 66 -6.60 -12.92 4.22
N TYR A 67 -7.87 -12.79 3.80
CA TYR A 67 -8.33 -11.67 2.98
C TYR A 67 -8.01 -10.29 3.59
N ASN A 68 -8.27 -10.10 4.89
CA ASN A 68 -7.93 -8.85 5.60
C ASN A 68 -6.50 -8.84 6.16
N ARG A 69 -5.77 -9.94 6.02
CA ARG A 69 -4.42 -10.17 6.57
C ARG A 69 -3.42 -10.57 5.49
N THR A 70 -3.60 -10.03 4.30
CA THR A 70 -2.73 -10.31 3.15
C THR A 70 -1.29 -9.87 3.38
N HIS A 71 -1.07 -8.85 4.23
CA HIS A 71 0.26 -8.44 4.67
C HIS A 71 0.99 -9.55 5.45
N GLU A 72 0.28 -10.36 6.25
CA GLU A 72 0.89 -11.51 6.95
C GLU A 72 1.37 -12.56 5.94
N LEU A 73 0.59 -12.81 4.88
CA LEU A 73 1.02 -13.69 3.80
C LEU A 73 2.29 -13.15 3.14
N GLN A 74 2.37 -11.85 2.85
CA GLN A 74 3.58 -11.25 2.27
C GLN A 74 4.82 -11.45 3.14
N VAL A 75 4.70 -11.28 4.46
CA VAL A 75 5.79 -11.53 5.41
C VAL A 75 6.19 -13.00 5.41
N LEU A 76 5.23 -13.93 5.43
CA LEU A 76 5.50 -15.38 5.37
C LEU A 76 6.20 -15.77 4.06
N PHE A 77 5.76 -15.19 2.93
CA PHE A 77 6.42 -15.37 1.65
C PHE A 77 7.85 -14.81 1.68
N MET A 78 8.06 -13.60 2.19
CA MET A 78 9.38 -12.98 2.28
C MET A 78 10.34 -13.73 3.22
N ASN A 79 9.87 -14.21 4.36
CA ASN A 79 10.65 -15.03 5.29
C ASN A 79 11.10 -16.36 4.69
N SER A 80 10.53 -16.78 3.56
CA SER A 80 10.95 -17.98 2.85
C SER A 80 12.22 -17.76 2.00
N TYR A 81 12.61 -16.51 1.73
CA TYR A 81 13.81 -16.15 0.97
C TYR A 81 14.97 -15.85 1.93
N SER A 82 16.14 -16.45 1.72
CA SER A 82 17.37 -16.07 2.43
C SER A 82 18.07 -14.90 1.72
N PRO A 83 18.92 -14.13 2.42
CA PRO A 83 19.71 -13.06 1.81
C PRO A 83 20.57 -13.54 0.62
N GLU A 84 21.16 -14.73 0.72
CA GLU A 84 22.00 -15.33 -0.33
C GLU A 84 21.17 -15.66 -1.56
N LEU A 85 19.93 -16.13 -1.37
CA LEU A 85 19.02 -16.41 -2.46
C LEU A 85 18.54 -15.11 -3.13
N LEU A 86 18.27 -14.07 -2.36
CA LEU A 86 17.92 -12.76 -2.91
C LEU A 86 19.09 -12.19 -3.71
N GLU A 87 20.33 -12.31 -3.22
CA GLU A 87 21.53 -11.93 -3.95
C GLU A 87 21.66 -12.72 -5.27
N GLU A 88 21.47 -14.03 -5.25
CA GLU A 88 21.51 -14.87 -6.45
C GLU A 88 20.47 -14.44 -7.49
N VAL A 89 19.23 -14.16 -7.04
CA VAL A 89 18.15 -13.66 -7.90
C VAL A 89 18.51 -12.31 -8.52
N LEU A 90 19.02 -11.37 -7.73
CA LEU A 90 19.41 -10.04 -8.22
C LEU A 90 20.61 -10.09 -9.17
N ARG A 91 21.58 -10.99 -8.94
CA ARG A 91 22.72 -11.20 -9.86
C ARG A 91 22.30 -11.83 -11.19
N LYS A 92 21.23 -12.64 -11.18
CA LYS A 92 20.66 -13.28 -12.38
C LYS A 92 19.58 -12.44 -13.06
N GLU A 93 19.26 -11.27 -12.53
CA GLU A 93 18.25 -10.38 -13.11
C GLU A 93 18.70 -9.91 -14.50
N GLU A 94 17.85 -10.13 -15.49
CA GLU A 94 18.13 -9.71 -16.87
C GLU A 94 17.91 -8.21 -17.05
N LYS A 95 18.33 -7.66 -18.19
CA LYS A 95 18.14 -6.24 -18.55
C LYS A 95 16.68 -5.78 -18.40
N PHE A 96 15.73 -6.69 -18.67
CA PHE A 96 14.30 -6.45 -18.55
C PHE A 96 13.72 -7.39 -17.49
N PRO A 97 13.58 -6.93 -16.24
CA PRO A 97 13.10 -7.78 -15.17
C PRO A 97 11.64 -8.14 -15.40
N CYS A 98 11.33 -9.42 -15.23
CA CYS A 98 9.96 -9.94 -15.28
C CYS A 98 9.30 -9.73 -13.91
N ARG A 99 8.13 -9.11 -13.90
CA ARG A 99 7.34 -8.83 -12.69
C ARG A 99 6.00 -9.53 -12.76
N THR A 100 5.27 -9.54 -11.64
CA THR A 100 3.90 -10.03 -11.60
C THR A 100 3.02 -9.26 -12.59
N ASP A 101 2.22 -9.99 -13.37
CA ASP A 101 1.35 -9.39 -14.38
C ASP A 101 0.28 -8.48 -13.74
N MET A 102 0.30 -7.21 -14.12
CA MET A 102 -0.64 -6.19 -13.67
C MET A 102 -1.92 -6.15 -14.51
N ALA A 103 -2.46 -7.32 -14.87
CA ALA A 103 -3.56 -7.49 -15.80
C ALA A 103 -4.78 -6.60 -15.53
N ILE A 104 -5.15 -6.43 -14.26
CA ILE A 104 -6.34 -5.66 -13.86
C ILE A 104 -6.16 -4.17 -14.13
N TRP A 105 -4.96 -3.67 -13.86
CA TRP A 105 -4.61 -2.27 -14.10
C TRP A 105 -4.48 -1.98 -15.59
N LYS A 106 -3.93 -2.93 -16.37
CA LYS A 106 -3.87 -2.87 -17.84
C LYS A 106 -5.29 -2.84 -18.43
N GLU A 107 -6.15 -3.77 -18.02
CA GLU A 107 -7.55 -3.88 -18.46
C GLU A 107 -8.34 -2.59 -18.18
N PHE A 108 -8.17 -2.01 -16.98
CA PHE A 108 -8.79 -0.73 -16.66
C PHE A 108 -8.33 0.39 -17.60
N ARG A 109 -7.03 0.50 -17.85
CA ARG A 109 -6.47 1.51 -18.75
C ARG A 109 -6.97 1.33 -20.18
N ASP A 110 -7.08 0.10 -20.67
CA ASP A 110 -7.63 -0.21 -22.00
C ASP A 110 -9.08 0.23 -22.13
N MET A 111 -9.91 -0.08 -21.14
CA MET A 111 -11.32 0.32 -21.12
C MET A 111 -11.50 1.84 -21.15
N LYS A 112 -10.54 2.59 -20.59
CA LYS A 112 -10.57 4.06 -20.54
C LYS A 112 -9.79 4.74 -21.68
N GLY A 113 -9.05 3.97 -22.48
CA GLY A 113 -8.12 4.52 -23.47
C GLY A 113 -6.95 5.29 -22.83
N PHE A 114 -6.56 4.95 -21.60
CA PHE A 114 -5.41 5.55 -20.94
C PHE A 114 -4.11 4.87 -21.34
N GLY A 115 -3.04 5.65 -21.52
CA GLY A 115 -1.70 5.12 -21.75
C GLY A 115 -1.17 4.32 -20.56
N TYR A 116 -0.15 3.50 -20.77
CA TYR A 116 0.47 2.71 -19.71
C TYR A 116 1.64 3.43 -19.03
N GLY A 117 1.93 3.05 -17.78
CA GLY A 117 3.05 3.59 -17.01
C GLY A 117 4.08 2.51 -16.63
N PRO A 118 5.18 2.87 -15.94
CA PRO A 118 6.22 1.91 -15.52
C PRO A 118 5.72 0.78 -14.63
N PHE A 119 4.60 0.96 -13.96
CA PHE A 119 3.96 -0.09 -13.16
C PHE A 119 3.23 -1.13 -14.03
N THR A 120 2.72 -0.73 -15.20
CA THR A 120 1.90 -1.57 -16.08
C THR A 120 2.58 -2.01 -17.37
N GLU A 121 3.71 -1.41 -17.77
CA GLU A 121 4.51 -1.87 -18.91
C GLU A 121 5.53 -2.91 -18.51
N ASP A 122 5.95 -3.76 -19.46
CA ASP A 122 7.01 -4.75 -19.27
C ASP A 122 8.04 -4.68 -20.43
N GLY A 123 9.17 -5.37 -20.29
CA GLY A 123 10.18 -5.47 -21.36
C GLY A 123 10.85 -4.14 -21.72
N GLU A 124 11.08 -3.94 -23.02
CA GLU A 124 11.74 -2.75 -23.54
C GLU A 124 10.93 -1.46 -23.33
N LYS A 125 9.60 -1.52 -23.43
CA LYS A 125 8.72 -0.35 -23.19
C LYS A 125 8.86 0.14 -21.76
N TRP A 126 8.84 -0.78 -20.79
CA TRP A 126 9.12 -0.48 -19.40
C TRP A 126 10.50 0.18 -19.21
N TYR A 127 11.52 -0.40 -19.83
CA TYR A 127 12.90 0.09 -19.70
C TYR A 127 13.02 1.53 -20.21
N ASN A 128 12.44 1.84 -21.37
CA ASN A 128 12.46 3.17 -21.95
C ASN A 128 11.76 4.20 -21.04
N LEU A 129 10.61 3.87 -20.47
CA LEU A 129 9.94 4.71 -19.47
C LEU A 129 10.81 4.90 -18.22
N ARG A 130 11.42 3.82 -17.72
CA ARG A 130 12.24 3.84 -16.50
C ARG A 130 13.50 4.68 -16.66
N VAL A 131 14.22 4.54 -17.78
CA VAL A 131 15.42 5.33 -18.07
C VAL A 131 15.10 6.82 -18.13
N MET A 132 13.98 7.19 -18.73
CA MET A 132 13.53 8.59 -18.78
C MET A 132 13.22 9.14 -17.38
N LEU A 133 12.40 8.42 -16.60
CA LEU A 133 11.97 8.87 -15.27
C LEU A 133 13.12 8.91 -14.26
N ASN A 134 14.04 7.94 -14.33
CA ASN A 134 15.19 7.88 -13.41
C ASN A 134 16.05 9.16 -13.46
N LYS A 135 16.18 9.78 -14.64
CA LYS A 135 16.94 11.03 -14.81
C LYS A 135 16.37 12.19 -13.99
N ARG A 136 15.06 12.20 -13.71
CA ARG A 136 14.40 13.28 -12.97
C ARG A 136 14.13 12.90 -11.52
N MET A 137 13.72 11.66 -11.27
CA MET A 137 13.25 11.24 -9.95
C MET A 137 14.33 10.59 -9.07
N LEU A 138 15.30 9.87 -9.65
CA LEU A 138 16.28 9.08 -8.89
C LEU A 138 17.72 9.57 -9.02
N HIS A 139 18.03 10.37 -10.04
CA HIS A 139 19.36 10.90 -10.23
C HIS A 139 19.66 11.96 -9.14
N PRO A 140 20.70 11.78 -8.31
CA PRO A 140 20.91 12.61 -7.11
C PRO A 140 21.01 14.12 -7.39
N LYS A 141 21.58 14.51 -8.54
CA LYS A 141 21.71 15.93 -8.91
C LYS A 141 20.38 16.59 -9.25
N ASP A 142 19.41 15.81 -9.71
CA ASP A 142 18.08 16.30 -10.05
C ASP A 142 17.16 16.20 -8.81
N SER A 143 17.24 15.09 -8.06
CA SER A 143 16.37 14.86 -6.90
C SER A 143 16.62 15.83 -5.73
N VAL A 144 17.83 16.41 -5.62
CA VAL A 144 18.14 17.40 -4.58
C VAL A 144 17.25 18.65 -4.68
N GLN A 145 16.73 18.95 -5.86
CA GLN A 145 15.87 20.11 -6.10
C GLN A 145 14.55 20.00 -5.32
N TYR A 146 14.08 18.78 -5.06
CA TYR A 146 12.88 18.51 -4.28
C TYR A 146 13.06 18.75 -2.78
N GLY A 147 14.29 18.89 -2.30
CA GLY A 147 14.58 19.02 -0.86
C GLY A 147 13.88 20.21 -0.21
N SER A 148 13.86 21.37 -0.89
CA SER A 148 13.16 22.56 -0.39
C SER A 148 11.64 22.35 -0.29
N VAL A 149 11.05 21.73 -1.31
CA VAL A 149 9.62 21.39 -1.35
C VAL A 149 9.25 20.42 -0.24
N ILE A 150 10.02 19.35 -0.07
CA ILE A 150 9.81 18.36 1.01
C ILE A 150 9.95 19.01 2.39
N ASN A 151 10.97 19.85 2.60
CA ASN A 151 11.19 20.53 3.87
C ASN A 151 10.00 21.43 4.26
N ASN A 152 9.36 22.08 3.28
CA ASN A 152 8.14 22.85 3.54
C ASN A 152 7.00 21.95 4.00
N VAL A 153 6.76 20.81 3.33
CA VAL A 153 5.74 19.84 3.74
C VAL A 153 6.02 19.25 5.12
N VAL A 154 7.28 18.92 5.42
CA VAL A 154 7.72 18.44 6.75
C VAL A 154 7.46 19.50 7.82
N THR A 155 7.79 20.76 7.54
CA THR A 155 7.55 21.87 8.47
C THR A 155 6.06 22.02 8.78
N ASP A 156 5.19 21.93 7.77
CA ASP A 156 3.75 22.00 7.96
C ASP A 156 3.19 20.78 8.72
N PHE A 157 3.74 19.60 8.47
CA PHE A 157 3.39 18.39 9.22
C PHE A 157 3.75 18.52 10.70
N ILE A 158 4.95 19.00 11.03
CA ILE A 158 5.37 19.23 12.41
C ILE A 158 4.43 20.22 13.12
N LYS A 159 4.06 21.32 12.44
CA LYS A 159 3.08 22.28 12.98
C LYS A 159 1.72 21.61 13.25
N LYS A 160 1.20 20.82 12.30
CA LYS A 160 -0.07 20.08 12.46
C LYS A 160 -0.04 19.16 13.68
N ILE A 161 1.04 18.38 13.84
CA ILE A 161 1.21 17.48 14.98
C ILE A 161 1.29 18.25 16.30
N HIS A 162 2.03 19.36 16.33
CA HIS A 162 2.14 20.19 17.53
C HIS A 162 0.81 20.84 17.93
N ASN A 163 0.02 21.32 16.96
CA ASN A 163 -1.31 21.87 17.22
C ASN A 163 -2.26 20.81 17.78
N ARG A 164 -2.18 19.57 17.27
CA ARG A 164 -2.99 18.46 17.79
C ARG A 164 -2.62 18.06 19.20
N ASP A 165 -1.33 18.02 19.49
CA ASP A 165 -0.80 17.78 20.83
C ASP A 165 -1.34 18.80 21.84
N GLN A 166 -1.25 20.10 21.51
CA GLN A 166 -1.80 21.17 22.36
C GLN A 166 -3.32 21.09 22.56
N SER A 167 -4.06 20.57 21.57
CA SER A 167 -5.52 20.41 21.65
C SER A 167 -5.97 19.16 22.44
N SER A 168 -5.06 18.23 22.74
CA SER A 168 -5.37 16.97 23.41
C SER A 168 -5.45 17.15 24.92
N THR A 169 -6.62 16.87 25.51
CA THR A 169 -6.81 16.88 26.97
C THR A 169 -6.14 15.67 27.66
N ALA A 170 -5.69 14.67 26.90
CA ALA A 170 -5.18 13.38 27.38
C ALA A 170 -3.65 13.25 27.31
N GLY A 171 -2.91 14.36 27.30
CA GLY A 171 -1.46 14.39 27.16
C GLY A 171 -0.98 14.19 25.71
N TYR A 172 0.34 13.99 25.55
CA TYR A 172 1.11 13.89 24.28
C TYR A 172 0.72 12.71 23.37
N LEU A 173 -0.55 12.60 23.02
CA LEU A 173 -1.09 11.51 22.22
C LEU A 173 -1.77 12.07 20.97
N VAL A 174 -1.20 11.76 19.82
CA VAL A 174 -1.85 12.01 18.52
C VAL A 174 -2.71 10.79 18.18
N PRO A 175 -4.05 10.93 18.13
CA PRO A 175 -4.90 9.84 17.71
C PRO A 175 -4.66 9.53 16.22
N ASP A 176 -4.54 8.25 15.89
CA ASP A 176 -4.38 7.74 14.51
C ASP A 176 -3.20 8.36 13.74
N ILE A 177 -1.99 8.18 14.29
CA ILE A 177 -0.74 8.64 13.66
C ILE A 177 -0.51 8.03 12.25
N ALA A 178 -1.06 6.84 11.99
CA ALA A 178 -0.94 6.19 10.68
C ALA A 178 -1.64 7.01 9.59
N ASN A 179 -2.87 7.48 9.86
CA ASN A 179 -3.58 8.37 8.94
C ASN A 179 -2.84 9.70 8.72
N GLU A 180 -2.26 10.28 9.77
CA GLU A 180 -1.46 11.50 9.64
C GLU A 180 -0.23 11.28 8.74
N PHE A 181 0.45 10.14 8.83
CA PHE A 181 1.53 9.78 7.91
C PHE A 181 1.05 9.53 6.47
N TYR A 182 -0.14 8.98 6.27
CA TYR A 182 -0.72 8.85 4.93
C TYR A 182 -1.00 10.21 4.30
N LEU A 183 -1.57 11.15 5.05
CA LEU A 183 -1.81 12.52 4.60
C LEU A 183 -0.51 13.26 4.29
N PHE A 184 0.49 13.12 5.16
CA PHE A 184 1.84 13.65 4.93
C PHE A 184 2.47 13.10 3.66
N SER A 185 2.41 11.78 3.46
CA SER A 185 2.98 11.12 2.28
C SER A 185 2.28 11.57 1.00
N LEU A 186 0.96 11.74 1.04
CA LEU A 186 0.17 12.20 -0.10
C LEU A 186 0.49 13.66 -0.45
N GLU A 187 0.55 14.55 0.54
CA GLU A 187 0.93 15.95 0.35
C GLU A 187 2.36 16.04 -0.22
N GLY A 188 3.29 15.25 0.32
CA GLY A 188 4.68 15.23 -0.12
C GLY A 188 4.85 14.81 -1.57
N ILE A 189 4.21 13.70 -1.98
CA ILE A 189 4.30 13.25 -3.37
C ILE A 189 3.55 14.17 -4.33
N ALA A 190 2.42 14.76 -3.91
CA ALA A 190 1.68 15.70 -4.74
C ALA A 190 2.44 17.03 -4.95
N ALA A 191 3.12 17.52 -3.92
CA ALA A 191 3.95 18.72 -4.01
C ALA A 191 5.11 18.53 -5.00
N ILE A 192 5.62 17.30 -5.16
CA ILE A 192 6.67 17.00 -6.13
C ILE A 192 6.10 16.74 -7.53
N LEU A 193 5.07 15.88 -7.64
CA LEU A 193 4.56 15.42 -8.95
C LEU A 193 3.68 16.44 -9.66
N PHE A 194 2.90 17.21 -8.90
CA PHE A 194 1.95 18.18 -9.42
C PHE A 194 2.36 19.62 -9.12
N GLU A 195 3.51 19.82 -8.45
CA GLU A 195 3.98 21.14 -8.01
C GLU A 195 2.89 21.93 -7.24
N THR A 196 2.00 21.19 -6.55
CA THR A 196 0.77 21.72 -5.96
C THR A 196 0.57 21.18 -4.55
N ARG A 197 0.06 22.03 -3.66
CA ARG A 197 -0.36 21.67 -2.30
C ARG A 197 -1.82 21.21 -2.34
N LEU A 198 -2.09 19.98 -1.90
CA LEU A 198 -3.45 19.42 -1.89
C LEU A 198 -4.23 19.85 -0.65
N GLY A 199 -3.55 20.38 0.37
CA GLY A 199 -4.16 20.80 1.62
C GLY A 199 -4.50 19.62 2.54
N CYS A 200 -3.81 18.47 2.41
CA CYS A 200 -3.98 17.34 3.32
C CYS A 200 -3.53 17.66 4.76
N LEU A 201 -2.64 18.64 4.91
CA LEU A 201 -2.05 19.03 6.20
C LEU A 201 -2.79 20.18 6.91
N GLU A 202 -3.76 20.81 6.27
CA GLU A 202 -4.59 21.86 6.88
C GLU A 202 -5.47 21.31 8.01
N GLU A 203 -6.06 22.20 8.83
CA GLU A 203 -7.02 21.79 9.87
C GLU A 203 -8.24 21.10 9.27
N GLU A 204 -8.78 21.66 8.18
CA GLU A 204 -9.86 21.08 7.40
C GLU A 204 -9.38 20.73 5.98
N ILE A 205 -9.50 19.46 5.60
CA ILE A 205 -9.10 18.98 4.27
C ILE A 205 -10.12 19.45 3.23
N PRO A 206 -9.70 20.09 2.11
CA PRO A 206 -10.60 20.48 1.04
C PRO A 206 -11.45 19.31 0.50
N ALA A 207 -12.72 19.58 0.18
CA ALA A 207 -13.66 18.52 -0.23
C ALA A 207 -13.16 17.70 -1.44
N GLY A 208 -12.60 18.34 -2.46
CA GLY A 208 -12.04 17.66 -3.62
C GLY A 208 -10.85 16.75 -3.28
N THR A 209 -9.98 17.20 -2.37
CA THR A 209 -8.86 16.39 -1.86
C THR A 209 -9.37 15.19 -1.07
N GLN A 210 -10.41 15.36 -0.24
CA GLN A 210 -11.03 14.27 0.48
C GLN A 210 -11.68 13.24 -0.46
N GLU A 211 -12.33 13.69 -1.53
CA GLU A 211 -12.88 12.81 -2.57
C GLU A 211 -11.78 12.02 -3.30
N PHE A 212 -10.65 12.66 -3.59
CA PHE A 212 -9.49 12.02 -4.17
C PHE A 212 -8.90 10.94 -3.23
N ILE A 213 -8.69 11.26 -1.95
CA ILE A 213 -8.25 10.30 -0.92
C ILE A 213 -9.21 9.10 -0.85
N ASN A 214 -10.51 9.36 -0.77
CA ASN A 214 -11.53 8.31 -0.71
C ASN A 214 -11.51 7.42 -1.96
N SER A 215 -11.22 7.99 -3.12
CA SER A 215 -11.15 7.26 -4.39
C SER A 215 -9.94 6.34 -4.44
N ILE A 216 -8.77 6.78 -3.95
CA ILE A 216 -7.58 5.93 -3.80
C ILE A 216 -7.86 4.76 -2.85
N ALA A 217 -8.45 5.03 -1.68
CA ALA A 217 -8.79 3.99 -0.71
C ALA A 217 -9.73 2.94 -1.31
N ARG A 218 -10.81 3.38 -1.99
CA ARG A 218 -11.75 2.48 -2.68
C ARG A 218 -11.06 1.64 -3.74
N MET A 219 -10.23 2.26 -4.57
CA MET A 219 -9.46 1.56 -5.61
C MET A 219 -8.64 0.41 -5.02
N PHE A 220 -7.91 0.65 -3.92
CA PHE A 220 -7.14 -0.41 -3.26
C PHE A 220 -8.03 -1.48 -2.61
N SER A 221 -9.09 -1.09 -1.90
CA SER A 221 -10.02 -2.05 -1.27
C SER A 221 -10.65 -3.02 -2.28
N TYR A 222 -10.96 -2.53 -3.48
CA TYR A 222 -11.55 -3.33 -4.55
C TYR A 222 -10.54 -4.09 -5.41
N SER A 223 -9.29 -3.65 -5.46
CA SER A 223 -8.24 -4.29 -6.25
C SER A 223 -8.07 -5.77 -5.88
N MET A 224 -8.06 -6.10 -4.58
CA MET A 224 -7.91 -7.47 -4.10
C MET A 224 -9.08 -8.37 -4.57
N ALA A 225 -10.32 -7.90 -4.43
CA ALA A 225 -11.50 -8.61 -4.89
C ALA A 225 -11.46 -8.83 -6.41
N ALA A 226 -11.03 -7.82 -7.18
CA ALA A 226 -10.86 -7.94 -8.62
C ALA A 226 -9.78 -8.97 -8.97
N HIS A 227 -8.65 -9.00 -8.24
CA HIS A 227 -7.54 -9.94 -8.44
C HIS A 227 -7.95 -11.40 -8.31
N ILE A 228 -8.74 -11.73 -7.29
CA ILE A 228 -9.19 -13.12 -7.06
C ILE A 228 -10.38 -13.52 -7.94
N THR A 229 -11.15 -12.56 -8.46
CA THR A 229 -12.34 -12.87 -9.26
C THR A 229 -11.96 -13.23 -10.70
N PRO A 230 -12.48 -14.33 -11.28
CA PRO A 230 -12.28 -14.66 -12.69
C PRO A 230 -12.82 -13.57 -13.63
N LYS A 231 -12.14 -13.34 -14.77
CA LYS A 231 -12.49 -12.27 -15.73
C LYS A 231 -13.99 -12.25 -16.13
N TRP A 232 -14.58 -13.42 -16.37
CA TRP A 232 -15.99 -13.54 -16.76
C TRP A 232 -16.96 -13.06 -15.65
N ALA A 233 -16.61 -13.28 -14.39
CA ALA A 233 -17.44 -12.92 -13.23
C ALA A 233 -17.33 -11.43 -12.88
N ARG A 234 -16.21 -10.77 -13.26
CA ARG A 234 -15.99 -9.35 -12.99
C ARG A 234 -17.00 -8.44 -13.69
N ARG A 235 -17.54 -8.84 -14.85
CA ARG A 235 -18.60 -8.10 -15.56
C ARG A 235 -19.89 -7.99 -14.74
N PHE A 236 -20.16 -8.95 -13.86
CA PHE A 236 -21.33 -8.98 -12.98
C PHE A 236 -21.08 -8.27 -11.64
N LEU A 237 -19.81 -8.17 -11.23
CA LEU A 237 -19.43 -7.31 -10.13
C LEU A 237 -19.52 -5.85 -10.59
N LYS A 238 -20.49 -5.10 -10.04
CA LYS A 238 -20.57 -3.62 -10.15
C LYS A 238 -19.26 -2.89 -9.74
N CYS A 239 -18.28 -3.62 -9.24
CA CYS A 239 -16.94 -3.20 -8.84
C CYS A 239 -16.15 -2.53 -10.00
N LEU A 240 -16.30 -2.97 -11.26
CA LEU A 240 -15.62 -2.34 -12.41
C LEU A 240 -16.24 -1.00 -12.84
N THR A 241 -17.47 -0.69 -12.43
CA THR A 241 -18.09 0.63 -12.66
C THR A 241 -17.49 1.74 -11.80
N PHE A 242 -16.74 1.42 -10.73
CA PHE A 242 -16.17 2.39 -9.77
C PHE A 242 -14.87 3.03 -10.21
N PHE A 243 -14.25 2.47 -11.24
CA PHE A 243 -13.11 3.02 -11.93
C PHE A 243 -13.50 4.20 -12.87
N LYS A 244 -14.76 4.67 -12.80
CA LYS A 244 -15.18 6.02 -13.20
C LYS A 244 -14.72 7.02 -12.12
N ILE A 245 -13.42 7.28 -12.11
CA ILE A 245 -12.91 8.60 -11.75
C ILE A 245 -12.78 9.35 -13.08
#